data_AF-A0A2G5V824-F1
#
_entry.id   AF-A0A2G5V824-F1
#
_cell.length_a   1.000
_cell.length_b   1.000
_cell.length_c   1.000
_cell.angle_alpha   90.00
_cell.angle_beta   90.00
_cell.angle_gamma   90.00
#
_symmetry.space_group_name_H-M   'P 1'
#
loop_
_entity.id
_entity.type
_entity.pdbx_description
1 polymer ?
#
loop_
_entity_poly.entity_id
_entity_poly.type
_entity_poly.pdbx_seq_one_letter_code
_entity_poly.pdbx_strand_id
1 'polypeptide(L)'
;MSQETEKQNESNEADKDDTVLEKLESELIRKLVKEQMNPIVEELNGTLQITQSQLLEVKQELDQLKKVVQEQKLEIENLKGQRDGCTNREVSNPVDRAEPMVALNIPEERSRFKHENMVSRFIPITYESLKAVVLHTDPNLRFKIAQRIPKIRLSEKSIPLRIRSLELEEFKTTVNSTSYKLGIYCHYHTNEIPSRIKSQNNEGGASCDLDPYGLEIPNSSTPILKGDVSFRRGNANRHRINREEIEQRLELTLKQYEDTLAKINQLELEGKTVEEFLAGPMTDDDRHLSLHIRFSKEYLQMKINEYRNDLLPFLCRRNNLCSPNRYFIQLNIKQEHFKTIQRYAYNYKLYEAAKKLNEFLFANRPVIIVNQFKGGRLNDVWRLPVGLKMSANSITAGHRGYEQIVPISRILDSPRTLRNVSFNFTSDEDSIFQLSFVKNAQQLTIHTEERRINQLARAFKTMENQQIRIGFLFESPSQNQYFQLIQGWLSTERSAGSVITFELRAEYIGERILDLVRSRYERTVSRERCVKVPLRNGTKLKVSYWGFNMGNRSKFILTAMIMEE
;
A
#
# COMPACT_ATOMS: atom_id res chain seq x y z
N MET A 1 34.60 -84.16 -34.80
CA MET A 1 35.12 -82.89 -35.37
C MET A 1 34.02 -81.89 -35.76
N SER A 2 32.71 -82.18 -35.60
CA SER A 2 31.64 -81.23 -35.98
C SER A 2 30.57 -81.02 -34.91
N GLN A 3 30.82 -81.41 -33.66
CA GLN A 3 29.90 -81.16 -32.52
C GLN A 3 30.55 -80.38 -31.36
N GLU A 4 31.87 -80.17 -31.38
CA GLU A 4 32.56 -79.35 -30.38
C GLU A 4 32.67 -77.88 -30.80
N THR A 5 32.57 -77.58 -32.09
CA THR A 5 32.64 -76.21 -32.64
C THR A 5 31.30 -75.45 -32.57
N GLU A 6 30.15 -76.13 -32.52
CA GLU A 6 28.85 -75.47 -32.35
C GLU A 6 28.59 -75.06 -30.88
N LYS A 7 28.99 -75.88 -29.91
CA LYS A 7 28.83 -75.55 -28.48
C LYS A 7 29.73 -74.41 -28.00
N GLN A 8 30.89 -74.21 -28.61
CA GLN A 8 31.79 -73.08 -28.30
C GLN A 8 31.34 -71.75 -28.93
N ASN A 9 30.52 -71.79 -29.98
CA ASN A 9 29.96 -70.57 -30.57
C ASN A 9 28.70 -70.11 -29.81
N GLU A 10 27.83 -71.02 -29.37
CA GLU A 10 26.65 -70.66 -28.56
C GLU A 10 27.03 -70.13 -27.17
N SER A 11 28.11 -70.64 -26.54
CA SER A 11 28.59 -70.12 -25.26
C SER A 11 29.22 -68.73 -25.36
N ASN A 12 29.85 -68.40 -26.51
CA ASN A 12 30.46 -67.09 -26.75
C ASN A 12 29.44 -66.01 -27.18
N GLU A 13 28.27 -66.41 -27.67
CA GLU A 13 27.15 -65.50 -27.98
C GLU A 13 26.36 -65.14 -26.71
N ALA A 14 26.12 -66.12 -25.81
CA ALA A 14 25.47 -65.88 -24.52
C ALA A 14 26.28 -64.96 -23.58
N ASP A 15 27.61 -65.13 -23.51
CA ASP A 15 28.49 -64.24 -22.71
C ASP A 15 28.53 -62.80 -23.27
N LYS A 16 28.36 -62.63 -24.59
CA LYS A 16 28.30 -61.29 -25.21
C LYS A 16 26.98 -60.59 -24.93
N ASP A 17 25.86 -61.32 -24.95
CA ASP A 17 24.54 -60.75 -24.65
C ASP A 17 24.40 -60.37 -23.17
N ASP A 18 24.95 -61.15 -22.23
CA ASP A 18 24.99 -60.78 -20.81
C ASP A 18 25.86 -59.52 -20.57
N THR A 19 26.99 -59.39 -21.28
CA THR A 19 27.83 -58.18 -21.20
C THR A 19 27.14 -56.93 -21.76
N VAL A 20 26.23 -57.10 -22.74
CA VAL A 20 25.42 -56.02 -23.33
C VAL A 20 24.26 -55.64 -22.41
N LEU A 21 23.62 -56.61 -21.77
CA LEU A 21 22.56 -56.38 -20.78
C LEU A 21 23.09 -55.62 -19.56
N GLU A 22 24.24 -56.03 -18.99
CA GLU A 22 24.84 -55.33 -17.85
C GLU A 22 25.22 -53.88 -18.19
N LYS A 23 25.66 -53.62 -19.43
CA LYS A 23 25.92 -52.25 -19.91
C LYS A 23 24.64 -51.43 -20.02
N LEU A 24 23.57 -52.01 -20.57
CA LEU A 24 22.26 -51.36 -20.69
C LEU A 24 21.64 -51.07 -19.32
N GLU A 25 21.74 -51.99 -18.37
CA GLU A 25 21.29 -51.78 -16.98
C GLU A 25 22.11 -50.69 -16.29
N SER A 26 23.44 -50.72 -16.42
CA SER A 26 24.30 -49.66 -15.88
C SER A 26 23.99 -48.30 -16.49
N GLU A 27 23.62 -48.23 -17.76
CA GLU A 27 23.29 -46.99 -18.46
C GLU A 27 21.90 -46.48 -18.07
N LEU A 28 20.93 -47.39 -17.89
CA LEU A 28 19.60 -47.06 -17.39
C LEU A 28 19.63 -46.56 -15.94
N ILE A 29 20.43 -47.18 -15.07
CA ILE A 29 20.65 -46.75 -13.68
C ILE A 29 21.32 -45.37 -13.65
N ARG A 30 22.35 -45.14 -14.48
CA ARG A 30 22.97 -43.80 -14.60
C ARG A 30 21.97 -42.74 -15.04
N LYS A 31 21.08 -43.09 -15.97
CA LYS A 31 20.05 -42.19 -16.48
C LYS A 31 18.99 -41.89 -15.41
N LEU A 32 18.53 -42.90 -14.66
CA LEU A 32 17.62 -42.75 -13.52
C LEU A 32 18.21 -41.87 -12.42
N VAL A 33 19.48 -42.09 -12.04
CA VAL A 33 20.16 -41.28 -11.02
C VAL A 33 20.30 -39.83 -11.49
N LYS A 34 20.71 -39.61 -12.75
CA LYS A 34 20.96 -38.27 -13.28
C LYS A 34 19.68 -37.48 -13.56
N GLU A 35 18.64 -38.12 -14.11
CA GLU A 35 17.42 -37.45 -14.55
C GLU A 35 16.35 -37.38 -13.45
N GLN A 36 16.33 -38.32 -12.48
CA GLN A 36 15.30 -38.35 -11.43
C GLN A 36 15.82 -38.08 -10.02
N MET A 37 16.95 -38.67 -9.60
CA MET A 37 17.42 -38.50 -8.21
C MET A 37 18.17 -37.18 -7.99
N ASN A 38 19.07 -36.78 -8.89
CA ASN A 38 19.87 -35.56 -8.72
C ASN A 38 19.02 -34.28 -8.58
N PRO A 39 17.96 -34.06 -9.38
CA PRO A 39 17.09 -32.89 -9.21
C PRO A 39 16.39 -32.84 -7.85
N ILE A 40 15.97 -34.01 -7.34
CA ILE A 40 15.32 -34.13 -6.01
C ILE A 40 16.33 -33.82 -4.90
N VAL A 41 17.57 -34.30 -5.03
CA VAL A 41 18.64 -34.01 -4.06
C VAL A 41 19.01 -32.52 -4.07
N GLU A 42 19.06 -31.88 -5.25
CA GLU A 42 19.26 -30.43 -5.36
C GLU A 42 18.09 -29.63 -4.77
N GLU A 43 16.85 -30.06 -4.99
CA GLU A 43 15.66 -29.45 -4.39
C GLU A 43 15.64 -29.57 -2.86
N LEU A 44 16.01 -30.74 -2.33
CA LEU A 44 16.14 -30.98 -0.89
C LEU A 44 17.28 -30.14 -0.27
N ASN A 45 18.42 -30.03 -0.95
CA ASN A 45 19.53 -29.18 -0.51
C ASN A 45 19.19 -27.69 -0.56
N GLY A 46 18.46 -27.23 -1.58
CA GLY A 46 17.94 -25.88 -1.67
C GLY A 46 16.96 -25.58 -0.54
N THR A 47 16.06 -26.53 -0.24
CA THR A 47 15.11 -26.43 0.88
C THR A 47 15.82 -26.40 2.23
N LEU A 48 16.89 -27.18 2.39
CA LEU A 48 17.74 -27.20 3.59
C LEU A 48 18.49 -25.87 3.78
N GLN A 49 19.04 -25.29 2.71
CA GLN A 49 19.67 -23.97 2.78
C GLN A 49 18.66 -22.87 3.14
N ILE A 50 17.47 -22.88 2.54
CA ILE A 50 16.40 -21.92 2.87
C ILE A 50 16.01 -22.04 4.34
N THR A 51 15.83 -23.25 4.86
CA THR A 51 15.49 -23.47 6.28
C THR A 51 16.63 -23.07 7.22
N GLN A 52 17.89 -23.29 6.84
CA GLN A 52 19.05 -22.82 7.61
C GLN A 52 19.14 -21.28 7.62
N SER A 53 18.91 -20.61 6.49
CA SER A 53 18.85 -19.15 6.42
C SER A 53 17.71 -18.58 7.26
N GLN A 54 16.52 -19.19 7.20
CA GLN A 54 15.38 -18.82 8.05
C GLN A 54 15.69 -19.02 9.54
N LEU A 55 16.40 -20.09 9.91
CA LEU A 55 16.80 -20.35 11.29
C LEU A 55 17.82 -19.31 11.79
N LEU A 56 18.74 -18.87 10.93
CA LEU A 56 19.71 -17.82 11.25
C LEU A 56 19.02 -16.46 11.44
N GLU A 57 18.04 -16.13 10.59
CA GLU A 57 17.23 -14.92 10.70
C GLU A 57 16.40 -14.93 12.00
N VAL A 58 15.80 -16.07 12.36
CA VAL A 58 15.08 -16.24 13.65
C VAL A 58 16.03 -16.09 14.84
N LYS A 59 17.28 -16.55 14.76
CA LYS A 59 18.28 -16.32 15.81
C LYS A 59 18.62 -14.84 15.97
N GLN A 60 18.81 -14.12 14.86
CA GLN A 60 19.07 -12.68 14.89
C GLN A 60 17.87 -11.90 15.47
N GLU A 61 16.64 -12.25 15.09
CA GLU A 61 15.42 -11.68 15.66
C GLU A 61 15.31 -11.96 17.17
N LEU A 62 15.66 -13.17 17.61
CA LEU A 62 15.65 -13.55 19.02
C LEU A 62 16.66 -12.74 19.84
N ASP A 63 17.85 -12.49 19.29
CA ASP A 63 18.88 -11.69 19.97
C ASP A 63 18.50 -10.20 20.03
N GLN A 64 17.81 -9.67 19.02
CA GLN A 64 17.19 -8.33 19.09
C GLN A 64 16.11 -8.26 20.16
N LEU A 65 15.22 -9.25 20.24
CA LEU A 65 14.18 -9.33 21.27
C LEU A 65 14.79 -9.40 22.68
N LYS A 66 15.86 -10.18 22.88
CA LYS A 66 16.58 -10.22 24.16
C LYS A 66 17.15 -8.86 24.55
N LYS A 67 17.69 -8.11 23.58
CA LYS A 67 18.23 -6.76 23.81
C LYS A 67 17.12 -5.79 24.28
N VAL A 68 15.97 -5.79 23.59
CA VAL A 68 14.82 -4.95 23.98
C VAL A 68 14.30 -5.32 25.37
N VAL A 69 14.21 -6.62 25.70
CA VAL A 69 13.80 -7.06 27.04
C VAL A 69 14.79 -6.61 28.11
N GLN A 70 16.09 -6.62 27.81
CA GLN A 70 17.12 -6.15 28.74
C GLN A 70 17.05 -4.64 28.97
N GLU A 71 16.82 -3.85 27.93
CA GLU A 71 16.64 -2.39 28.01
C GLU A 71 15.39 -2.04 28.84
N GLN A 72 14.28 -2.73 28.61
CA GLN A 72 13.05 -2.55 29.41
C GLN A 72 13.22 -2.97 30.87
N LYS A 73 14.00 -4.02 31.14
CA LYS A 73 14.31 -4.44 32.51
C LYS A 73 15.10 -3.36 33.25
N LEU A 74 16.08 -2.74 32.59
CA LEU A 74 16.88 -1.65 33.15
C LEU A 74 16.02 -0.41 33.44
N GLU A 75 15.08 -0.09 32.54
CA GLU A 75 14.15 1.03 32.70
C GLU A 75 13.18 0.80 33.88
N ILE A 76 12.71 -0.44 34.06
CA ILE A 76 11.88 -0.82 35.21
C ILE A 76 12.67 -0.76 36.53
N GLU A 77 13.93 -1.19 36.55
CA GLU A 77 14.80 -1.06 37.73
C GLU A 77 15.06 0.41 38.09
N ASN A 78 15.29 1.27 37.10
CA ASN A 78 15.43 2.71 37.32
C ASN A 78 14.15 3.36 37.89
N LEU A 79 12.98 2.94 37.39
CA LEU A 79 11.68 3.42 37.90
C LEU A 79 11.38 2.90 39.32
N LYS A 80 11.89 1.73 39.70
CA LYS A 80 11.82 1.23 41.09
C LYS A 80 12.75 2.01 42.02
N GLY A 81 13.99 2.30 41.59
CA GLY A 81 14.93 3.12 42.36
C GLY A 81 14.43 4.55 42.61
N GLN A 82 13.62 5.11 41.71
CA GLN A 82 12.97 6.42 41.90
C GLN A 82 11.78 6.39 42.87
N ARG A 83 11.11 5.25 43.05
CA ARG A 83 10.02 5.09 44.03
C ARG A 83 10.53 4.96 45.47
N ASP A 84 11.68 4.32 45.64
CA ASP A 84 12.28 4.13 46.97
C ASP A 84 12.91 5.42 47.54
N GLY A 85 13.06 6.47 46.73
CA GLY A 85 13.55 7.79 47.15
C GLY A 85 12.48 8.79 47.61
N CYS A 86 11.19 8.48 47.42
CA CYS A 86 10.09 9.42 47.69
C CYS A 86 8.91 8.73 48.37
N THR A 87 9.11 8.21 49.58
CA THR A 87 8.04 8.19 50.61
C THR A 87 8.66 8.01 52.00
N ASN A 88 8.20 8.85 52.94
CA ASN A 88 8.26 8.73 54.41
C ASN A 88 9.24 9.65 55.18
N ARG A 89 8.77 10.88 55.47
CA ARG A 89 8.84 11.61 56.76
C ARG A 89 7.59 12.52 56.78
N GLU A 90 6.71 12.59 57.77
CA GLU A 90 6.80 12.39 59.22
C GLU A 90 5.46 11.88 59.81
N VAL A 91 5.50 11.19 60.97
CA VAL A 91 4.88 11.58 62.26
C VAL A 91 4.83 10.38 63.25
N SER A 92 5.70 10.46 64.28
CA SER A 92 5.63 10.02 65.69
C SER A 92 5.22 8.59 66.15
N ASN A 93 6.22 7.85 66.69
CA ASN A 93 6.37 7.22 68.04
C ASN A 93 5.38 6.13 68.58
N PRO A 94 5.81 5.26 69.54
CA PRO A 94 6.75 4.12 69.40
C PRO A 94 6.14 2.83 70.04
N VAL A 95 6.89 1.71 70.07
CA VAL A 95 7.02 0.74 71.21
C VAL A 95 7.45 -0.67 70.72
N ASP A 96 8.55 -1.12 71.33
CA ASP A 96 9.03 -2.48 71.64
C ASP A 96 9.55 -3.48 70.60
N ARG A 97 10.89 -3.60 70.64
CA ARG A 97 11.69 -4.77 71.07
C ARG A 97 12.00 -5.92 70.09
N ALA A 98 13.31 -6.20 70.10
CA ALA A 98 14.00 -7.49 70.00
C ALA A 98 14.61 -7.88 68.64
N GLU A 99 15.83 -7.38 68.44
CA GLU A 99 16.97 -8.14 67.88
C GLU A 99 17.29 -9.38 68.76
N PRO A 100 17.98 -10.44 68.26
CA PRO A 100 19.38 -10.30 67.80
C PRO A 100 19.86 -11.19 66.64
N MET A 101 20.81 -10.59 65.90
CA MET A 101 22.15 -11.05 65.47
C MET A 101 22.56 -12.54 65.44
N VAL A 102 23.56 -12.78 64.56
CA VAL A 102 24.63 -13.82 64.51
C VAL A 102 24.52 -14.62 63.19
N ALA A 103 25.53 -14.79 62.34
CA ALA A 103 26.92 -14.34 62.27
C ALA A 103 27.47 -14.60 60.85
N LEU A 104 28.52 -13.85 60.50
CA LEU A 104 29.47 -14.11 59.42
C LEU A 104 29.95 -15.57 59.39
N ASN A 105 30.12 -16.12 58.17
CA ASN A 105 31.32 -16.88 57.78
C ASN A 105 31.33 -17.15 56.26
N ILE A 106 32.33 -16.59 55.59
CA ILE A 106 32.87 -17.07 54.29
C ILE A 106 34.09 -17.93 54.66
N PRO A 107 34.28 -19.13 54.05
CA PRO A 107 35.40 -19.25 53.12
C PRO A 107 35.16 -20.12 51.88
N GLU A 108 35.71 -19.61 50.77
CA GLU A 108 36.51 -20.26 49.72
C GLU A 108 36.05 -21.55 49.01
N GLU A 109 35.81 -21.34 47.72
CA GLU A 109 36.07 -22.19 46.55
C GLU A 109 36.55 -23.63 46.75
N ARG A 110 35.82 -24.57 46.12
CA ARG A 110 36.44 -25.55 45.23
C ARG A 110 35.47 -26.02 44.14
N SER A 111 35.79 -25.58 42.93
CA SER A 111 35.43 -26.14 41.62
C SER A 111 34.87 -27.56 41.63
N ARG A 112 33.67 -27.71 41.06
CA ARG A 112 33.24 -28.85 40.23
C ARG A 112 32.03 -28.43 39.39
N PHE A 113 32.31 -28.07 38.15
CA PHE A 113 31.31 -27.90 37.09
C PHE A 113 30.43 -29.15 36.99
N LYS A 114 29.15 -29.03 37.32
CA LYS A 114 28.10 -29.94 36.86
C LYS A 114 27.13 -29.14 36.00
N HIS A 115 26.90 -29.64 34.79
CA HIS A 115 25.95 -29.10 33.82
C HIS A 115 24.54 -29.15 34.40
N GLU A 116 24.05 -28.05 34.98
CA GLU A 116 22.63 -27.87 35.24
C GLU A 116 21.95 -27.32 33.99
N ASN A 117 21.04 -28.12 33.45
CA ASN A 117 20.06 -27.71 32.45
C ASN A 117 19.34 -26.42 32.91
N MET A 118 19.63 -25.29 32.27
CA MET A 118 18.75 -24.12 32.31
C MET A 118 17.44 -24.46 31.57
N VAL A 119 16.56 -25.19 32.23
CA VAL A 119 15.13 -25.14 31.91
C VAL A 119 14.68 -23.74 32.29
N SER A 120 14.70 -22.83 31.32
CA SER A 120 14.01 -21.54 31.40
C SER A 120 12.59 -21.83 31.89
N ARG A 121 12.29 -21.48 33.15
CA ARG A 121 10.93 -21.45 33.66
C ARG A 121 10.18 -20.36 32.88
N PHE A 122 9.63 -20.73 31.74
CA PHE A 122 8.64 -19.92 31.04
C PHE A 122 7.39 -19.89 31.93
N ILE A 123 7.29 -18.88 32.79
CA ILE A 123 6.03 -18.56 33.46
C ILE A 123 5.05 -18.19 32.33
N PRO A 124 3.97 -18.97 32.13
CA PRO A 124 2.98 -18.64 31.11
C PRO A 124 2.43 -17.24 31.41
N ILE A 125 2.43 -16.37 30.40
CA ILE A 125 1.84 -15.04 30.55
C ILE A 125 0.37 -15.23 30.93
N THR A 126 -0.05 -14.64 32.05
CA THR A 126 -1.45 -14.67 32.46
C THR A 126 -2.31 -13.98 31.40
N TYR A 127 -3.58 -14.39 31.26
CA TYR A 127 -4.46 -13.83 30.23
C TYR A 127 -4.56 -12.30 30.29
N GLU A 128 -4.59 -11.71 31.50
CA GLU A 128 -4.65 -10.25 31.67
C GLU A 128 -3.36 -9.55 31.26
N SER A 129 -2.19 -10.11 31.60
CA SER A 129 -0.91 -9.58 31.12
C SER A 129 -0.80 -9.66 29.59
N LEU A 130 -1.27 -10.76 29.00
CA LEU A 130 -1.27 -10.93 27.55
C LEU A 130 -2.20 -9.92 26.87
N LYS A 131 -3.36 -9.67 27.46
CA LYS A 131 -4.34 -8.71 26.97
C LYS A 131 -3.77 -7.29 26.95
N ALA A 132 -3.10 -6.90 28.03
CA ALA A 132 -2.43 -5.60 28.12
C ALA A 132 -1.33 -5.46 27.05
N VAL A 133 -0.47 -6.47 26.90
CA VAL A 133 0.60 -6.46 25.90
C VAL A 133 0.02 -6.35 24.48
N VAL A 134 -0.93 -7.20 24.12
CA VAL A 134 -1.53 -7.22 22.76
C VAL A 134 -2.29 -5.93 22.46
N LEU A 135 -2.94 -5.30 23.44
CA LEU A 135 -3.64 -4.03 23.26
C LEU A 135 -2.69 -2.89 22.83
N HIS A 136 -1.46 -2.89 23.33
CA HIS A 136 -0.44 -1.86 23.06
C HIS A 136 0.60 -2.28 22.02
N THR A 137 0.52 -3.50 21.50
CA THR A 137 1.42 -4.01 20.45
C THR A 137 1.07 -3.42 19.09
N ASP A 138 2.08 -3.07 18.27
CA ASP A 138 1.87 -2.61 16.89
C ASP A 138 1.02 -3.62 16.08
N PRO A 139 0.01 -3.16 15.32
CA PRO A 139 -0.83 -4.01 14.49
C PRO A 139 -0.08 -5.00 13.59
N ASN A 140 1.02 -4.57 12.95
CA ASN A 140 1.78 -5.43 12.04
C ASN A 140 2.52 -6.53 12.80
N LEU A 141 3.02 -6.22 14.00
CA LEU A 141 3.60 -7.23 14.88
C LEU A 141 2.53 -8.23 15.36
N ARG A 142 1.32 -7.76 15.70
CA ARG A 142 0.19 -8.64 16.04
C ARG A 142 -0.14 -9.61 14.89
N PHE A 143 -0.15 -9.13 13.65
CA PHE A 143 -0.37 -10.00 12.48
C PHE A 143 0.72 -11.05 12.33
N LYS A 144 2.01 -10.67 12.48
CA LYS A 144 3.14 -11.61 12.43
C LYS A 144 3.05 -12.66 13.55
N ILE A 145 2.73 -12.25 14.78
CA ILE A 145 2.55 -13.15 15.93
C ILE A 145 1.38 -14.12 15.66
N ALA A 146 0.24 -13.59 15.22
CA ALA A 146 -0.91 -14.41 14.84
C ALA A 146 -0.55 -15.40 13.72
N GLN A 147 0.26 -15.00 12.73
CA GLN A 147 0.74 -15.89 11.67
C GLN A 147 1.55 -17.06 12.25
N ARG A 148 2.57 -16.76 13.06
CA ARG A 148 3.54 -17.73 13.59
C ARG A 148 2.99 -18.59 14.74
N ILE A 149 2.05 -18.08 15.52
CA ILE A 149 1.48 -18.76 16.70
C ILE A 149 -0.05 -18.87 16.56
N PRO A 150 -0.56 -19.91 15.88
CA PRO A 150 -2.01 -20.04 15.66
C PRO A 150 -2.87 -20.07 16.93
N LYS A 151 -2.32 -20.58 18.05
CA LYS A 151 -3.04 -20.72 19.32
C LYS A 151 -3.47 -19.38 19.94
N ILE A 152 -2.75 -18.27 19.67
CA ILE A 152 -3.10 -16.95 20.23
C ILE A 152 -4.11 -16.19 19.37
N ARG A 153 -4.38 -16.64 18.14
CA ARG A 153 -5.18 -15.89 17.15
C ARG A 153 -6.54 -15.46 17.68
N LEU A 154 -7.26 -16.35 18.37
CA LEU A 154 -8.59 -16.05 18.89
C LEU A 154 -8.55 -14.97 19.97
N SER A 155 -7.65 -15.12 20.94
CA SER A 155 -7.45 -14.13 22.01
C SER A 155 -6.99 -12.79 21.44
N GLU A 156 -6.03 -12.80 20.52
CA GLU A 156 -5.53 -11.61 19.83
C GLU A 156 -6.64 -10.91 19.03
N LYS A 157 -7.51 -11.66 18.36
CA LYS A 157 -8.61 -11.10 17.56
C LYS A 157 -9.72 -10.50 18.40
N SER A 158 -9.95 -11.04 19.62
CA SER A 158 -10.90 -10.49 20.58
C SER A 158 -10.50 -9.11 21.13
N ILE A 159 -9.20 -8.79 21.09
CA ILE A 159 -8.67 -7.53 21.60
C ILE A 159 -8.76 -6.45 20.50
N PRO A 160 -9.30 -5.25 20.81
CA PRO A 160 -9.42 -4.17 19.83
C PRO A 160 -8.12 -3.89 19.09
N LEU A 161 -8.21 -3.76 17.77
CA LEU A 161 -7.08 -3.41 16.91
C LEU A 161 -7.05 -1.91 16.69
N ARG A 162 -6.02 -1.23 17.21
CA ARG A 162 -5.82 0.22 17.08
C ARG A 162 -4.78 0.51 15.99
N ILE A 163 -5.19 1.22 14.94
CA ILE A 163 -4.37 1.53 13.78
C ILE A 163 -4.21 3.05 13.68
N ARG A 164 -2.98 3.55 13.51
CA ARG A 164 -2.70 4.97 13.35
C ARG A 164 -3.14 5.47 11.97
N SER A 165 -2.79 4.72 10.92
CA SER A 165 -3.12 5.05 9.54
C SER A 165 -3.50 3.78 8.78
N LEU A 166 -4.65 3.77 8.12
CA LEU A 166 -5.09 2.67 7.26
C LEU A 166 -5.39 3.21 5.86
N GLU A 167 -4.82 2.57 4.86
CA GLU A 167 -5.07 2.82 3.43
C GLU A 167 -5.40 1.50 2.75
N LEU A 168 -6.47 1.50 1.96
CA LEU A 168 -6.97 0.32 1.26
C LEU A 168 -7.00 0.60 -0.24
N GLU A 169 -6.42 -0.31 -1.02
CA GLU A 169 -6.45 -0.36 -2.49
C GLU A 169 -6.84 -1.78 -2.90
N GLU A 170 -7.18 -2.02 -4.18
CA GLU A 170 -7.68 -3.34 -4.62
C GLU A 170 -6.73 -4.51 -4.31
N PHE A 171 -5.42 -4.34 -4.54
CA PHE A 171 -4.38 -5.35 -4.26
C PHE A 171 -3.29 -4.87 -3.32
N LYS A 172 -3.55 -3.80 -2.57
CA LYS A 172 -2.61 -3.26 -1.59
C LYS A 172 -3.34 -2.80 -0.34
N THR A 173 -2.80 -3.15 0.82
CA THR A 173 -3.29 -2.69 2.11
C THR A 173 -2.12 -2.15 2.90
N THR A 174 -2.25 -0.92 3.39
CA THR A 174 -1.20 -0.26 4.19
C THR A 174 -1.71 -0.05 5.60
N VAL A 175 -1.03 -0.65 6.58
CA VAL A 175 -1.31 -0.52 8.01
C VAL A 175 -0.12 0.18 8.68
N ASN A 176 -0.34 1.39 9.19
CA ASN A 176 0.69 2.29 9.67
C ASN A 176 1.74 2.57 8.58
N SER A 177 3.00 2.16 8.77
CA SER A 177 4.09 2.28 7.80
C SER A 177 4.37 0.98 7.02
N THR A 178 3.58 -0.08 7.25
CA THR A 178 3.74 -1.36 6.55
C THR A 178 2.76 -1.49 5.39
N SER A 179 3.29 -1.73 4.19
CA SER A 179 2.48 -2.01 3.00
C SER A 179 2.52 -3.49 2.64
N TYR A 180 1.35 -4.10 2.47
CA TYR A 180 1.15 -5.45 1.94
C TYR A 180 0.60 -5.31 0.51
N LYS A 181 1.44 -5.54 -0.50
CA LYS A 181 1.06 -5.45 -1.92
C LYS A 181 1.10 -6.83 -2.57
N LEU A 182 0.02 -7.20 -3.24
CA LEU A 182 -0.08 -8.39 -4.08
C LEU A 182 0.07 -8.03 -5.56
N GLY A 183 0.66 -8.94 -6.33
CA GLY A 183 0.73 -8.87 -7.78
C GLY A 183 1.16 -10.20 -8.39
N ILE A 184 1.04 -10.32 -9.70
CA ILE A 184 1.49 -11.50 -10.45
C ILE A 184 2.95 -11.30 -10.84
N TYR A 185 3.82 -12.15 -10.29
CA TYR A 185 5.22 -12.23 -10.67
C TYR A 185 5.35 -13.12 -11.90
N CYS A 186 5.96 -12.58 -12.96
CA CYS A 186 6.29 -13.31 -14.17
C CYS A 186 7.68 -13.91 -14.02
N HIS A 187 7.75 -15.24 -13.90
CA HIS A 187 9.00 -15.98 -13.91
C HIS A 187 9.38 -16.29 -15.36
N TYR A 188 10.43 -15.61 -15.80
CA TYR A 188 11.02 -15.77 -17.11
C TYR A 188 12.05 -16.90 -17.06
N HIS A 189 12.00 -17.84 -18.02
CA HIS A 189 12.88 -19.01 -18.04
C HIS A 189 14.32 -18.68 -18.47
N THR A 190 14.56 -17.51 -19.08
CA THR A 190 15.89 -17.06 -19.50
C THR A 190 16.47 -16.03 -18.53
N ASN A 191 17.80 -15.98 -18.46
CA ASN A 191 18.51 -14.97 -17.65
C ASN A 191 18.35 -13.54 -18.19
N GLU A 192 17.98 -13.41 -19.46
CA GLU A 192 17.74 -12.14 -20.15
C GLU A 192 16.29 -11.69 -20.00
N ILE A 193 15.90 -11.35 -18.77
CA ILE A 193 14.55 -10.86 -18.47
C ILE A 193 14.37 -9.47 -19.10
N PRO A 194 13.33 -9.24 -19.91
CA PRO A 194 13.04 -7.92 -20.48
C PRO A 194 12.93 -6.84 -19.39
N SER A 195 13.51 -5.66 -19.65
CA SER A 195 13.61 -4.56 -18.67
C SER A 195 12.25 -4.18 -18.08
N ARG A 196 11.20 -4.09 -18.93
CA ARG A 196 9.81 -3.87 -18.49
C ARG A 196 9.32 -4.92 -17.49
N ILE A 197 9.51 -6.21 -17.78
CA ILE A 197 9.09 -7.31 -16.89
C ILE A 197 9.89 -7.29 -15.58
N LYS A 198 11.21 -7.03 -15.66
CA LYS A 198 12.08 -6.90 -14.48
C LYS A 198 11.63 -5.76 -13.57
N SER A 199 11.35 -4.58 -14.13
CA SER A 199 10.80 -3.43 -13.40
C SER A 199 9.44 -3.77 -12.77
N GLN A 200 8.51 -4.34 -13.53
CA GLN A 200 7.20 -4.72 -13.03
C GLN A 200 7.28 -5.73 -11.87
N ASN A 201 8.10 -6.79 -12.00
CA ASN A 201 8.35 -7.77 -10.95
C ASN A 201 8.95 -7.12 -9.69
N ASN A 202 9.90 -6.20 -9.84
CA ASN A 202 10.52 -5.47 -8.73
C ASN A 202 9.54 -4.55 -8.01
N GLU A 203 8.59 -3.97 -8.73
CA GLU A 203 7.53 -3.11 -8.22
C GLU A 203 6.39 -3.87 -7.54
N GLY A 204 6.42 -5.21 -7.56
CA GLY A 204 5.44 -6.07 -6.89
C GLY A 204 4.71 -7.04 -7.82
N GLY A 205 4.95 -6.98 -9.13
CA GLY A 205 4.27 -7.79 -10.14
C GLY A 205 3.08 -7.05 -10.79
N ALA A 206 2.46 -7.70 -11.78
CA ALA A 206 1.27 -7.18 -12.45
C ALA A 206 0.08 -7.08 -11.48
N SER A 207 -0.67 -5.99 -11.54
CA SER A 207 -1.80 -5.72 -10.64
C SER A 207 -3.14 -6.17 -11.23
N CYS A 208 -3.15 -7.30 -11.93
CA CYS A 208 -4.32 -7.90 -12.57
C CYS A 208 -4.04 -9.39 -12.81
N ASP A 209 -5.12 -10.16 -12.95
CA ASP A 209 -5.01 -11.57 -13.35
C ASP A 209 -4.61 -11.69 -14.82
N LEU A 210 -4.00 -12.81 -15.19
CA LEU A 210 -3.63 -13.12 -16.58
C LEU A 210 -4.49 -14.27 -17.11
N ASP A 211 -4.79 -14.25 -18.40
CA ASP A 211 -5.40 -15.39 -19.10
C ASP A 211 -4.34 -16.46 -19.45
N PRO A 212 -4.72 -17.66 -19.92
CA PRO A 212 -3.78 -18.73 -20.23
C PRO A 212 -2.69 -18.37 -21.26
N TYR A 213 -2.92 -17.32 -22.05
CA TYR A 213 -1.99 -16.82 -23.06
C TYR A 213 -1.02 -15.76 -22.49
N GLY A 214 -1.26 -15.28 -21.27
CA GLY A 214 -0.48 -14.24 -20.62
C GLY A 214 -1.00 -12.82 -20.84
N LEU A 215 -2.23 -12.64 -21.35
CA LEU A 215 -2.86 -11.33 -21.51
C LEU A 215 -3.58 -10.92 -20.23
N GLU A 216 -3.52 -9.63 -19.91
CA GLU A 216 -4.19 -9.07 -18.74
C GLU A 216 -5.71 -9.21 -18.81
N ILE A 217 -6.29 -9.66 -17.71
CA ILE A 217 -7.73 -9.69 -17.46
C ILE A 217 -8.07 -8.39 -16.70
N PRO A 218 -8.93 -7.53 -17.26
CA PRO A 218 -9.28 -6.27 -16.63
C PRO A 218 -9.86 -6.48 -15.23
N ASN A 219 -9.36 -5.75 -14.22
CA ASN A 219 -9.91 -5.84 -12.87
C ASN A 219 -11.42 -5.54 -12.83
N SER A 220 -11.90 -4.65 -13.70
CA SER A 220 -13.33 -4.34 -13.85
C SER A 220 -14.24 -5.55 -14.09
N SER A 221 -13.69 -6.65 -14.63
CA SER A 221 -14.41 -7.90 -14.88
C SER A 221 -14.49 -8.85 -13.67
N THR A 222 -13.70 -8.61 -12.62
CA THR A 222 -13.67 -9.49 -11.44
C THR A 222 -14.98 -9.38 -10.65
N PRO A 223 -15.48 -10.48 -10.05
CA PRO A 223 -16.72 -10.47 -9.27
C PRO A 223 -16.58 -9.63 -7.99
N ILE A 224 -17.71 -9.09 -7.51
CA ILE A 224 -17.80 -8.45 -6.19
C ILE A 224 -18.20 -9.53 -5.18
N LEU A 225 -17.31 -9.82 -4.21
CA LEU A 225 -17.55 -10.85 -3.20
C LEU A 225 -18.32 -10.28 -2.01
N LYS A 226 -18.95 -11.14 -1.20
CA LYS A 226 -19.60 -10.70 0.05
C LYS A 226 -18.60 -10.00 0.96
N GLY A 227 -18.97 -8.85 1.51
CA GLY A 227 -18.09 -8.02 2.35
C GLY A 227 -17.18 -7.06 1.58
N ASP A 228 -17.07 -7.18 0.25
CA ASP A 228 -16.30 -6.24 -0.55
C ASP A 228 -16.97 -4.85 -0.58
N VAL A 229 -16.14 -3.81 -0.65
CA VAL A 229 -16.58 -2.43 -0.89
C VAL A 229 -16.18 -2.05 -2.29
N SER A 230 -17.15 -1.94 -3.19
CA SER A 230 -16.93 -1.61 -4.61
C SER A 230 -17.05 -0.11 -4.85
N PHE A 231 -16.07 0.44 -5.59
CA PHE A 231 -16.07 1.80 -6.11
C PHE A 231 -16.31 1.84 -7.63
N ARG A 232 -16.66 0.70 -8.24
CA ARG A 232 -16.94 0.60 -9.67
C ARG A 232 -18.30 1.22 -9.99
N ARG A 233 -18.38 2.01 -11.06
CA ARG A 233 -19.67 2.46 -11.62
C ARG A 233 -20.34 1.34 -12.42
N GLY A 234 -21.67 1.26 -12.38
CA GLY A 234 -22.47 0.32 -13.18
C GLY A 234 -22.26 0.44 -14.69
N ASN A 235 -21.82 1.63 -15.15
CA ASN A 235 -21.47 1.93 -16.54
C ASN A 235 -19.99 2.33 -16.69
N ALA A 236 -19.10 1.93 -15.79
CA ALA A 236 -17.67 1.99 -16.08
C ALA A 236 -17.47 1.05 -17.26
N ASN A 237 -17.51 1.65 -18.46
CA ASN A 237 -17.64 0.97 -19.72
C ASN A 237 -16.80 -0.29 -19.65
N ARG A 238 -17.38 -1.40 -20.07
CA ARG A 238 -16.61 -2.44 -20.72
C ARG A 238 -15.93 -1.74 -21.90
N HIS A 239 -14.86 -0.99 -21.65
CA HIS A 239 -13.78 -0.87 -22.61
C HIS A 239 -13.35 -2.32 -22.73
N ARG A 240 -14.07 -3.06 -23.60
CA ARG A 240 -13.55 -4.24 -24.23
C ARG A 240 -12.21 -3.74 -24.71
N ILE A 241 -11.16 -4.13 -24.01
CA ILE A 241 -9.81 -3.89 -24.46
C ILE A 241 -9.86 -4.38 -25.90
N ASN A 242 -9.75 -3.46 -26.85
CA ASN A 242 -9.77 -3.80 -28.26
C ASN A 242 -8.44 -4.48 -28.52
N ARG A 243 -8.40 -5.80 -28.25
CA ARG A 243 -7.17 -6.58 -28.27
C ARG A 243 -6.57 -6.55 -29.67
N GLU A 244 -7.40 -6.47 -30.71
CA GLU A 244 -6.99 -6.31 -32.11
C GLU A 244 -6.30 -4.95 -32.33
N GLU A 245 -6.88 -3.85 -31.87
CA GLU A 245 -6.25 -2.51 -31.99
C GLU A 245 -4.95 -2.42 -31.18
N ILE A 246 -4.88 -3.04 -30.01
CA ILE A 246 -3.65 -3.10 -29.22
C ILE A 246 -2.58 -3.89 -29.98
N GLU A 247 -2.94 -5.06 -30.50
CA GLU A 247 -2.02 -5.91 -31.26
C GLU A 247 -1.49 -5.17 -32.50
N GLN A 248 -2.39 -4.58 -33.31
CA GLN A 248 -2.02 -3.79 -34.48
C GLN A 248 -1.10 -2.62 -34.12
N ARG A 249 -1.36 -1.91 -33.01
CA ARG A 249 -0.51 -0.82 -32.55
C ARG A 249 0.87 -1.32 -32.14
N LEU A 250 0.96 -2.47 -31.47
CA LEU A 250 2.22 -3.08 -31.08
C LEU A 250 3.00 -3.57 -32.31
N GLU A 251 2.35 -4.21 -33.28
CA GLU A 251 2.95 -4.64 -34.56
C GLU A 251 3.47 -3.42 -35.35
N LEU A 252 2.67 -2.35 -35.47
CA LEU A 252 3.07 -1.13 -36.14
C LEU A 252 4.29 -0.48 -35.46
N THR A 253 4.26 -0.40 -34.13
CA THR A 253 5.34 0.22 -33.37
C THR A 253 6.62 -0.63 -33.47
N LEU A 254 6.52 -1.97 -33.35
CA LEU A 254 7.64 -2.87 -33.56
C LEU A 254 8.29 -2.64 -34.93
N LYS A 255 7.47 -2.57 -35.99
CA LYS A 255 7.95 -2.31 -37.35
C LYS A 255 8.69 -0.98 -37.46
N GLN A 256 8.18 0.09 -36.85
CA GLN A 256 8.85 1.39 -36.82
C GLN A 256 10.25 1.32 -36.18
N TYR A 257 10.40 0.57 -35.08
CA TYR A 257 11.71 0.38 -34.44
C TYR A 257 12.66 -0.48 -35.31
N GLU A 258 12.15 -1.53 -35.96
CA GLU A 258 12.93 -2.38 -36.88
C GLU A 258 13.41 -1.60 -38.11
N ASP A 259 12.51 -0.82 -38.73
CA ASP A 259 12.81 0.04 -39.87
C ASP A 259 13.82 1.13 -39.49
N THR A 260 13.68 1.72 -38.30
CA THR A 260 14.65 2.70 -37.77
C THR A 260 16.03 2.08 -37.58
N LEU A 261 16.12 0.89 -37.00
CA LEU A 261 17.39 0.20 -36.80
C LEU A 261 18.04 -0.17 -38.14
N ALA A 262 17.25 -0.65 -39.11
CA ALA A 262 17.71 -0.93 -40.46
C ALA A 262 18.23 0.33 -41.15
N LYS A 263 17.54 1.47 -40.97
CA LYS A 263 17.97 2.75 -41.53
C LYS A 263 19.28 3.24 -40.95
N ILE A 264 19.49 3.12 -39.63
CA ILE A 264 20.76 3.49 -39.00
C ILE A 264 21.90 2.62 -39.57
N ASN A 265 21.68 1.30 -39.69
CA ASN A 265 22.67 0.41 -40.30
C ASN A 265 22.97 0.79 -41.76
N GLN A 266 21.95 1.18 -42.53
CA GLN A 266 22.13 1.67 -43.89
C GLN A 266 22.97 2.96 -43.93
N LEU A 267 22.67 3.93 -43.08
CA LEU A 267 23.41 5.20 -43.03
C LEU A 267 24.89 4.99 -42.69
N GLU A 268 25.18 4.08 -41.75
CA GLU A 268 26.56 3.72 -41.41
C GLU A 268 27.31 3.06 -42.57
N LEU A 269 26.65 2.18 -43.33
CA LEU A 269 27.23 1.58 -44.53
C LEU A 269 27.50 2.62 -45.63
N GLU A 270 26.65 3.64 -45.72
CA GLU A 270 26.80 4.76 -46.65
C GLU A 270 27.80 5.83 -46.16
N GLY A 271 28.34 5.70 -44.93
CA GLY A 271 29.23 6.67 -44.31
C GLY A 271 28.56 8.01 -43.98
N LYS A 272 27.22 8.03 -43.86
CA LYS A 272 26.42 9.22 -43.55
C LYS A 272 26.08 9.31 -42.08
N THR A 273 26.02 10.52 -41.56
CA THR A 273 25.58 10.76 -40.18
C THR A 273 24.05 10.83 -40.07
N VAL A 274 23.52 10.57 -38.87
CA VAL A 274 22.08 10.73 -38.59
C VAL A 274 21.67 12.20 -38.79
N GLU A 275 22.56 13.14 -38.48
CA GLU A 275 22.38 14.57 -38.65
C GLU A 275 22.28 14.96 -40.13
N GLU A 276 23.11 14.38 -41.00
CA GLU A 276 23.04 14.58 -42.45
C GLU A 276 21.72 14.06 -43.03
N PHE A 277 21.24 12.90 -42.56
CA PHE A 277 19.94 12.37 -42.95
C PHE A 277 18.80 13.28 -42.52
N LEU A 278 18.82 13.76 -41.27
CA LEU A 278 17.78 14.66 -40.74
C LEU A 278 17.79 16.06 -41.39
N ALA A 279 18.91 16.48 -41.97
CA ALA A 279 19.03 17.75 -42.69
C ALA A 279 18.59 17.65 -44.18
N GLY A 280 18.43 16.43 -44.70
CA GLY A 280 18.04 16.17 -46.09
C GLY A 280 16.53 16.28 -46.34
N PRO A 281 16.10 16.26 -47.62
CA PRO A 281 14.68 16.17 -47.96
C PRO A 281 14.10 14.85 -47.45
N MET A 282 12.99 14.94 -46.70
CA MET A 282 12.42 13.81 -45.98
C MET A 282 11.14 13.32 -46.67
N THR A 283 11.08 12.02 -47.02
CA THR A 283 9.86 11.40 -47.54
C THR A 283 8.83 11.17 -46.44
N ASP A 284 7.58 10.86 -46.79
CA ASP A 284 6.56 10.49 -45.79
C ASP A 284 6.95 9.22 -45.01
N ASP A 285 7.68 8.31 -45.66
CA ASP A 285 8.27 7.14 -44.99
C ASP A 285 9.41 7.54 -44.05
N ASP A 286 10.24 8.53 -44.39
CA ASP A 286 11.29 8.99 -43.47
C ASP A 286 10.75 9.73 -42.24
N ARG A 287 9.54 10.33 -42.35
CA ARG A 287 8.92 11.08 -41.24
C ARG A 287 8.68 10.21 -40.01
N HIS A 288 8.25 8.96 -40.17
CA HIS A 288 8.00 8.10 -39.01
C HIS A 288 9.30 7.64 -38.34
N LEU A 289 10.41 7.55 -39.09
CA LEU A 289 11.74 7.20 -38.57
C LEU A 289 12.35 8.34 -37.75
N SER A 290 12.05 9.59 -38.11
CA SER A 290 12.60 10.80 -37.45
C SER A 290 12.34 10.86 -35.93
N LEU A 291 11.28 10.21 -35.45
CA LEU A 291 10.92 10.13 -34.03
C LEU A 291 11.87 9.25 -33.21
N HIS A 292 12.53 8.28 -33.85
CA HIS A 292 13.29 7.23 -33.16
C HIS A 292 14.75 7.15 -33.59
N ILE A 293 15.12 7.73 -34.74
CA ILE A 293 16.47 7.63 -35.31
C ILE A 293 17.58 8.25 -34.45
N ARG A 294 17.23 9.14 -33.52
CA ARG A 294 18.15 9.72 -32.54
C ARG A 294 18.47 8.79 -31.36
N PHE A 295 17.77 7.66 -31.23
CA PHE A 295 18.08 6.68 -30.19
C PHE A 295 19.28 5.83 -30.56
N SER A 296 20.03 5.38 -29.55
CA SER A 296 21.14 4.45 -29.77
C SER A 296 20.64 3.10 -30.28
N LYS A 297 21.49 2.38 -31.02
CA LYS A 297 21.19 1.03 -31.52
C LYS A 297 20.81 0.07 -30.41
N GLU A 298 21.50 0.14 -29.27
CA GLU A 298 21.24 -0.70 -28.10
C GLU A 298 19.84 -0.43 -27.54
N TYR A 299 19.43 0.84 -27.48
CA TYR A 299 18.08 1.21 -27.05
C TYR A 299 17.00 0.72 -28.01
N LEU A 300 17.23 0.88 -29.32
CA LEU A 300 16.31 0.37 -30.35
C LEU A 300 16.18 -1.15 -30.28
N GLN A 301 17.31 -1.87 -30.16
CA GLN A 301 17.32 -3.33 -30.03
C GLN A 301 16.60 -3.79 -28.74
N MET A 302 16.83 -3.10 -27.62
CA MET A 302 16.09 -3.34 -26.38
C MET A 302 14.58 -3.15 -26.58
N LYS A 303 14.16 -2.07 -27.25
CA LYS A 303 12.74 -1.79 -27.52
C LYS A 303 12.12 -2.82 -28.46
N ILE A 304 12.80 -3.21 -29.53
CA ILE A 304 12.38 -4.30 -30.43
C ILE A 304 12.11 -5.57 -29.63
N ASN A 305 13.04 -5.95 -28.75
CA ASN A 305 12.87 -7.12 -27.90
C ASN A 305 11.70 -6.95 -26.92
N GLU A 306 11.50 -5.77 -26.32
CA GLU A 306 10.33 -5.50 -25.47
C GLU A 306 9.01 -5.66 -26.23
N TYR A 307 8.88 -5.08 -27.43
CA TYR A 307 7.65 -5.20 -28.23
C TYR A 307 7.40 -6.62 -28.73
N ARG A 308 8.46 -7.37 -29.11
CA ARG A 308 8.34 -8.80 -29.43
C ARG A 308 7.79 -9.61 -28.25
N ASN A 309 8.23 -9.29 -27.02
CA ASN A 309 7.72 -9.92 -25.81
C ASN A 309 6.29 -9.49 -25.46
N ASP A 310 5.93 -8.22 -25.70
CA ASP A 310 4.56 -7.73 -25.51
C ASP A 310 3.57 -8.34 -26.54
N LEU A 311 4.05 -8.72 -27.74
CA LEU A 311 3.28 -9.41 -28.77
C LEU A 311 3.16 -10.93 -28.52
N LEU A 312 4.08 -11.53 -27.76
CA LEU A 312 4.11 -12.97 -27.50
C LEU A 312 2.78 -13.53 -26.97
N PRO A 313 2.07 -12.90 -26.01
CA PRO A 313 0.76 -13.37 -25.57
C PRO A 313 -0.29 -13.40 -26.69
N PHE A 314 -0.23 -12.49 -27.65
CA PHE A 314 -1.15 -12.48 -28.78
C PHE A 314 -0.84 -13.60 -29.78
N LEU A 315 0.43 -13.86 -30.05
CA LEU A 315 0.86 -15.03 -30.84
C LEU A 315 0.43 -16.34 -30.19
N CYS A 316 0.61 -16.45 -28.87
CA CYS A 316 0.13 -17.60 -28.09
C CYS A 316 -1.38 -17.77 -28.26
N ARG A 317 -2.15 -16.68 -28.16
CA ARG A 317 -3.60 -16.70 -28.38
C ARG A 317 -4.00 -17.12 -29.81
N ARG A 318 -3.36 -16.55 -30.85
CA ARG A 318 -3.62 -16.89 -32.26
C ARG A 318 -3.39 -18.39 -32.53
N ASN A 319 -2.34 -18.95 -31.93
CA ASN A 319 -1.93 -20.34 -32.11
C ASN A 319 -2.51 -21.31 -31.05
N ASN A 320 -3.35 -20.80 -30.14
CA ASN A 320 -3.92 -21.53 -29.02
C ASN A 320 -2.89 -22.25 -28.12
N LEU A 321 -1.73 -21.62 -27.93
CA LEU A 321 -0.62 -22.10 -27.09
C LEU A 321 -0.66 -21.44 -25.71
N CYS A 322 -0.32 -22.17 -24.65
CA CYS A 322 -0.12 -21.54 -23.34
C CYS A 322 1.09 -20.61 -23.36
N SER A 323 1.04 -19.56 -22.52
CA SER A 323 2.20 -18.70 -22.29
C SER A 323 3.41 -19.55 -21.89
N PRO A 324 4.60 -19.31 -22.47
CA PRO A 324 5.81 -20.02 -22.09
C PRO A 324 6.33 -19.60 -20.71
N ASN A 325 5.80 -18.53 -20.11
CA ASN A 325 6.23 -18.02 -18.82
C ASN A 325 5.44 -18.64 -17.67
N ARG A 326 6.10 -18.87 -16.53
CA ARG A 326 5.43 -19.29 -15.31
C ARG A 326 5.03 -18.07 -14.49
N TYR A 327 3.90 -18.15 -13.81
CA TYR A 327 3.36 -17.04 -13.04
C TYR A 327 3.15 -17.45 -11.57
N PHE A 328 3.43 -16.52 -10.66
CA PHE A 328 3.29 -16.71 -9.22
C PHE A 328 2.56 -15.51 -8.60
N ILE A 329 1.78 -15.74 -7.56
CA ILE A 329 1.28 -14.64 -6.73
C ILE A 329 2.43 -14.18 -5.84
N GLN A 330 2.80 -12.91 -5.94
CA GLN A 330 3.84 -12.31 -5.13
C GLN A 330 3.22 -11.40 -4.08
N LEU A 331 3.51 -11.66 -2.81
CA LEU A 331 3.24 -10.78 -1.69
C LEU A 331 4.51 -10.01 -1.34
N ASN A 332 4.45 -8.69 -1.48
CA ASN A 332 5.52 -7.77 -1.14
C ASN A 332 5.13 -7.01 0.13
N ILE A 333 5.87 -7.26 1.22
CA ILE A 333 5.70 -6.61 2.51
C ILE A 333 6.82 -5.59 2.66
N LYS A 334 6.48 -4.30 2.58
CA LYS A 334 7.44 -3.21 2.73
C LYS A 334 7.23 -2.52 4.07
N GLN A 335 8.28 -2.46 4.89
CA GLN A 335 8.33 -1.80 6.19
C GLN A 335 9.51 -0.83 6.20
N GLU A 336 9.27 0.45 5.94
CA GLU A 336 10.33 1.48 5.88
C GLU A 336 11.53 1.06 5.01
N HIS A 337 12.62 0.58 5.61
CA HIS A 337 13.84 0.12 4.95
C HIS A 337 13.87 -1.37 4.57
N PHE A 338 12.95 -2.17 5.11
CA PHE A 338 12.89 -3.62 4.90
C PHE A 338 11.84 -3.98 3.85
N LYS A 339 12.19 -4.93 2.98
CA LYS A 339 11.30 -5.49 1.96
C LYS A 339 11.38 -7.01 2.02
N THR A 340 10.26 -7.64 2.38
CA THR A 340 10.12 -9.10 2.33
C THR A 340 9.25 -9.47 1.12
N ILE A 341 9.73 -10.43 0.32
CA ILE A 341 9.00 -10.96 -0.82
C ILE A 341 8.68 -12.42 -0.57
N GLN A 342 7.40 -12.77 -0.67
CA GLN A 342 6.92 -14.15 -0.63
C GLN A 342 6.24 -14.46 -1.96
N ARG A 343 6.46 -15.66 -2.49
CA ARG A 343 5.86 -16.12 -3.75
C ARG A 343 5.08 -17.40 -3.51
N TYR A 344 3.89 -17.45 -4.08
CA TYR A 344 2.94 -18.55 -3.95
C TYR A 344 2.56 -19.03 -5.35
N ALA A 345 2.22 -20.31 -5.47
CA ALA A 345 1.66 -20.86 -6.71
C ALA A 345 0.45 -20.02 -7.15
N TYR A 346 0.31 -19.79 -8.45
CA TYR A 346 -0.81 -19.03 -9.01
C TYR A 346 -2.07 -19.90 -9.15
N ASN A 347 -2.55 -20.45 -8.03
CA ASN A 347 -3.74 -21.30 -7.93
C ASN A 347 -5.00 -20.56 -7.45
N TYR A 348 -4.86 -19.28 -7.11
CA TYR A 348 -5.96 -18.37 -6.80
C TYR A 348 -5.97 -17.24 -7.81
N LYS A 349 -7.15 -16.67 -8.08
CA LYS A 349 -7.21 -15.36 -8.72
C LYS A 349 -6.67 -14.29 -7.78
N LEU A 350 -6.10 -13.23 -8.33
CA LEU A 350 -5.43 -12.18 -7.54
C LEU A 350 -6.41 -11.53 -6.56
N TYR A 351 -7.68 -11.36 -6.95
CA TYR A 351 -8.73 -10.84 -6.07
C TYR A 351 -9.10 -11.76 -4.91
N GLU A 352 -8.99 -13.08 -5.10
CA GLU A 352 -9.19 -14.06 -4.02
C GLU A 352 -8.01 -14.03 -3.04
N ALA A 353 -6.78 -13.90 -3.55
CA ALA A 353 -5.60 -13.76 -2.71
C ALA A 353 -5.66 -12.48 -1.87
N ALA A 354 -6.09 -11.36 -2.46
CA ALA A 354 -6.29 -10.10 -1.73
C ALA A 354 -7.40 -10.19 -0.68
N LYS A 355 -8.50 -10.89 -0.99
CA LYS A 355 -9.56 -11.18 -0.03
C LYS A 355 -9.01 -11.98 1.16
N LYS A 356 -8.28 -13.08 0.90
CA LYS A 356 -7.68 -13.91 1.94
C LYS A 356 -6.67 -13.17 2.80
N LEU A 357 -5.87 -12.29 2.19
CA LEU A 357 -4.94 -11.44 2.92
C LEU A 357 -5.70 -10.54 3.91
N ASN A 358 -6.74 -9.84 3.47
CA ASN A 358 -7.51 -8.97 4.36
C ASN A 358 -8.36 -9.74 5.37
N GLU A 359 -8.79 -10.96 5.07
CA GLU A 359 -9.39 -11.88 6.06
C GLU A 359 -8.40 -12.29 7.13
N PHE A 360 -7.16 -12.57 6.75
CA PHE A 360 -6.09 -12.82 7.70
C PHE A 360 -5.88 -11.61 8.64
N LEU A 361 -5.77 -10.41 8.08
CA LEU A 361 -5.50 -9.17 8.81
C LEU A 361 -6.67 -8.73 9.72
N PHE A 362 -7.91 -8.78 9.22
CA PHE A 362 -9.04 -8.08 9.85
C PHE A 362 -10.24 -8.95 10.23
N ALA A 363 -10.39 -10.18 9.70
CA ALA A 363 -11.58 -10.98 10.00
C ALA A 363 -11.66 -11.37 11.47
N ASN A 364 -12.87 -11.70 11.93
CA ASN A 364 -13.23 -12.04 13.32
C ASN A 364 -12.92 -10.91 14.32
N ARG A 365 -12.98 -9.66 13.85
CA ARG A 365 -12.99 -8.47 14.70
C ARG A 365 -14.34 -7.77 14.54
N PRO A 366 -15.02 -7.41 15.63
CA PRO A 366 -16.29 -6.71 15.53
C PRO A 366 -16.11 -5.31 14.93
N VAL A 367 -15.15 -4.54 15.46
CA VAL A 367 -14.82 -3.18 15.00
C VAL A 367 -13.31 -2.97 15.10
N ILE A 368 -12.70 -2.39 14.07
CA ILE A 368 -11.32 -1.88 14.12
C ILE A 368 -11.31 -0.38 14.45
N ILE A 369 -10.32 0.09 15.20
CA ILE A 369 -10.20 1.49 15.59
C ILE A 369 -9.08 2.12 14.75
N VAL A 370 -9.41 3.13 13.95
CA VAL A 370 -8.48 3.76 13.00
C VAL A 370 -8.39 5.25 13.31
N ASN A 371 -7.19 5.78 13.53
CA ASN A 371 -7.06 7.22 13.73
C ASN A 371 -7.21 7.99 12.40
N GLN A 372 -6.47 7.60 11.37
CA GLN A 372 -6.56 8.20 10.03
C GLN A 372 -6.89 7.14 8.99
N PHE A 373 -8.02 7.29 8.31
CA PHE A 373 -8.44 6.43 7.23
C PHE A 373 -8.32 7.16 5.89
N LYS A 374 -7.58 6.57 4.95
CA LYS A 374 -7.33 7.14 3.62
C LYS A 374 -8.01 6.27 2.56
N GLY A 375 -8.83 6.91 1.73
CA GLY A 375 -9.50 6.26 0.61
C GLY A 375 -8.52 5.86 -0.50
N GLY A 376 -8.76 4.70 -1.10
CA GLY A 376 -8.01 4.13 -2.22
C GLY A 376 -8.24 4.77 -3.59
N ARG A 377 -7.96 4.02 -4.65
CA ARG A 377 -7.99 4.50 -6.03
C ARG A 377 -9.39 4.39 -6.66
N LEU A 378 -9.55 4.98 -7.83
CA LEU A 378 -10.79 4.94 -8.62
C LEU A 378 -11.03 3.52 -9.15
N ASN A 379 -12.30 3.10 -9.19
CA ASN A 379 -12.74 1.78 -9.68
C ASN A 379 -12.16 0.57 -8.92
N ASP A 380 -11.49 0.80 -7.79
CA ASP A 380 -11.02 -0.27 -6.92
C ASP A 380 -12.20 -1.05 -6.33
N VAL A 381 -11.89 -2.26 -5.88
CA VAL A 381 -12.75 -3.02 -4.99
C VAL A 381 -11.93 -3.38 -3.77
N TRP A 382 -12.28 -2.84 -2.61
CA TRP A 382 -11.62 -3.22 -1.37
C TRP A 382 -12.12 -4.60 -0.97
N ARG A 383 -11.20 -5.57 -1.03
CA ARG A 383 -11.47 -6.98 -0.74
C ARG A 383 -11.49 -7.20 0.78
N LEU A 384 -12.58 -6.81 1.44
CA LEU A 384 -12.67 -6.77 2.91
C LEU A 384 -13.45 -7.96 3.49
N PRO A 385 -13.16 -8.42 4.72
CA PRO A 385 -13.90 -9.51 5.34
C PRO A 385 -15.39 -9.18 5.52
N VAL A 386 -16.22 -10.23 5.50
CA VAL A 386 -17.66 -10.08 5.75
C VAL A 386 -17.90 -9.48 7.14
N GLY A 387 -18.73 -8.44 7.20
CA GLY A 387 -19.14 -7.82 8.46
C GLY A 387 -18.10 -6.89 9.09
N LEU A 388 -16.96 -6.63 8.46
CA LEU A 388 -15.96 -5.71 9.00
C LEU A 388 -16.56 -4.30 9.17
N LYS A 389 -16.42 -3.76 10.39
CA LYS A 389 -16.73 -2.37 10.73
C LYS A 389 -15.50 -1.63 11.23
N MET A 390 -15.47 -0.31 11.04
CA MET A 390 -14.39 0.55 11.50
C MET A 390 -14.91 1.80 12.20
N SER A 391 -14.31 2.12 13.35
CA SER A 391 -14.45 3.44 13.98
C SER A 391 -13.23 4.27 13.59
N ALA A 392 -13.43 5.33 12.82
CA ALA A 392 -12.38 6.24 12.38
C ALA A 392 -12.39 7.54 13.20
N ASN A 393 -11.26 8.21 13.42
CA ASN A 393 -11.25 9.61 13.90
C ASN A 393 -11.23 10.61 12.74
N SER A 394 -10.54 10.25 11.65
CA SER A 394 -10.38 11.08 10.47
C SER A 394 -10.53 10.25 9.21
N ILE A 395 -11.24 10.80 8.22
CA ILE A 395 -11.41 10.22 6.89
C ILE A 395 -10.92 11.21 5.85
N THR A 396 -10.07 10.74 4.95
CA THR A 396 -9.64 11.49 3.77
C THR A 396 -9.96 10.67 2.53
N ALA A 397 -10.99 11.08 1.79
CA ALA A 397 -11.31 10.51 0.49
C ALA A 397 -10.30 11.03 -0.55
N GLY A 398 -9.80 10.14 -1.41
CA GLY A 398 -8.83 10.43 -2.46
C GLY A 398 -9.39 11.29 -3.61
N HIS A 399 -8.61 11.37 -4.70
CA HIS A 399 -8.63 12.41 -5.73
C HIS A 399 -9.96 12.75 -6.44
N ARG A 400 -11.09 12.06 -6.22
CA ARG A 400 -12.41 12.48 -6.74
C ARG A 400 -13.59 12.35 -5.77
N GLY A 401 -13.34 12.25 -4.46
CA GLY A 401 -14.23 12.55 -3.32
C GLY A 401 -15.69 12.07 -3.29
N TYR A 402 -16.56 12.30 -4.28
CA TYR A 402 -17.96 11.84 -4.25
C TYR A 402 -18.09 10.30 -4.28
N GLU A 403 -17.38 9.65 -5.19
CA GLU A 403 -17.53 8.20 -5.46
C GLU A 403 -17.02 7.32 -4.32
N GLN A 404 -16.18 7.89 -3.44
CA GLN A 404 -15.55 7.13 -2.37
C GLN A 404 -16.32 7.19 -1.06
N ILE A 405 -17.00 8.31 -0.77
CA ILE A 405 -17.63 8.53 0.53
C ILE A 405 -18.82 7.59 0.75
N VAL A 406 -19.67 7.41 -0.26
CA VAL A 406 -20.86 6.56 -0.15
C VAL A 406 -20.49 5.10 0.13
N PRO A 407 -19.56 4.46 -0.60
CA PRO A 407 -19.11 3.11 -0.25
C PRO A 407 -18.43 3.02 1.12
N ILE A 408 -17.66 4.05 1.52
CA ILE A 408 -17.01 4.10 2.86
C ILE A 408 -18.05 4.06 3.97
N SER A 409 -19.20 4.73 3.81
CA SER A 409 -20.27 4.75 4.82
C SER A 409 -20.71 3.35 5.27
N ARG A 410 -20.63 2.35 4.38
CA ARG A 410 -21.08 0.97 4.64
C ARG A 410 -20.20 0.23 5.65
N ILE A 411 -18.93 0.63 5.78
CA ILE A 411 -17.97 0.01 6.70
C ILE A 411 -17.73 0.84 7.96
N LEU A 412 -18.23 2.07 8.02
CA LEU A 412 -18.12 2.88 9.23
C LEU A 412 -19.06 2.34 10.32
N ASP A 413 -18.53 2.32 11.53
CA ASP A 413 -19.30 2.21 12.76
C ASP A 413 -19.64 3.62 13.24
N SER A 414 -20.93 3.94 13.32
CA SER A 414 -21.45 5.31 13.40
C SER A 414 -21.73 5.89 14.82
N PRO A 415 -21.30 5.33 15.97
CA PRO A 415 -21.69 5.90 17.27
C PRO A 415 -20.88 7.14 17.68
N ARG A 416 -19.82 7.50 16.95
CA ARG A 416 -18.94 8.64 17.29
C ARG A 416 -18.92 9.66 16.16
N THR A 417 -18.98 10.94 16.54
CA THR A 417 -18.73 12.05 15.61
C THR A 417 -17.29 11.98 15.11
N LEU A 418 -17.11 11.97 13.79
CA LEU A 418 -15.79 12.03 13.19
C LEU A 418 -15.18 13.41 13.46
N ARG A 419 -13.89 13.44 13.83
CA ARG A 419 -13.20 14.71 14.05
C ARG A 419 -13.03 15.43 12.72
N ASN A 420 -12.47 14.73 11.73
CA ASN A 420 -12.10 15.34 10.46
C ASN A 420 -12.62 14.50 9.29
N VAL A 421 -13.43 15.10 8.43
CA VAL A 421 -13.84 14.50 7.16
C VAL A 421 -13.33 15.36 6.02
N SER A 422 -12.60 14.76 5.09
CA SER A 422 -12.02 15.46 3.94
C SER A 422 -12.35 14.76 2.64
N PHE A 423 -12.78 15.51 1.63
CA PHE A 423 -13.06 14.98 0.30
C PHE A 423 -13.01 16.02 -0.82
N ASN A 424 -12.94 15.53 -2.05
CA ASN A 424 -13.03 16.35 -3.26
C ASN A 424 -14.48 16.47 -3.76
N PHE A 425 -15.01 17.69 -3.86
CA PHE A 425 -16.31 17.99 -4.44
C PHE A 425 -16.20 18.09 -5.96
N THR A 426 -16.43 16.96 -6.64
CA THR A 426 -16.28 16.81 -8.10
C THR A 426 -17.58 16.42 -8.82
N SER A 427 -18.65 16.16 -8.08
CA SER A 427 -19.98 15.78 -8.57
C SER A 427 -20.97 16.92 -8.35
N ASP A 428 -22.05 16.95 -9.14
CA ASP A 428 -23.17 17.88 -8.97
C ASP A 428 -24.21 17.39 -7.96
N GLU A 429 -23.93 16.27 -7.28
CA GLU A 429 -24.82 15.70 -6.27
C GLU A 429 -24.53 16.24 -4.86
N ASP A 430 -25.51 16.94 -4.30
CA ASP A 430 -25.47 17.49 -2.93
C ASP A 430 -25.77 16.44 -1.84
N SER A 431 -26.13 15.21 -2.23
CA SER A 431 -26.53 14.11 -1.35
C SER A 431 -25.45 13.74 -0.32
N ILE A 432 -24.18 14.00 -0.62
CA ILE A 432 -23.04 13.72 0.28
C ILE A 432 -23.12 14.49 1.60
N PHE A 433 -23.68 15.71 1.59
CA PHE A 433 -23.77 16.55 2.77
C PHE A 433 -24.84 16.06 3.75
N GLN A 434 -25.76 15.21 3.27
CA GLN A 434 -26.81 14.59 4.08
C GLN A 434 -26.35 13.30 4.77
N LEU A 435 -25.17 12.77 4.43
CA LEU A 435 -24.62 11.61 5.10
C LEU A 435 -24.32 11.95 6.57
N SER A 436 -24.82 11.14 7.50
CA SER A 436 -24.77 11.42 8.96
C SER A 436 -23.36 11.75 9.46
N PHE A 437 -22.35 11.00 9.03
CA PHE A 437 -20.95 11.22 9.44
C PHE A 437 -20.30 12.45 8.79
N VAL A 438 -20.84 12.95 7.67
CA VAL A 438 -20.41 14.21 7.05
C VAL A 438 -21.07 15.37 7.77
N LYS A 439 -22.39 15.31 7.96
CA LYS A 439 -23.18 16.32 8.68
C LYS A 439 -22.68 16.55 10.10
N ASN A 440 -22.35 15.46 10.80
CA ASN A 440 -21.92 15.51 12.20
C ASN A 440 -20.40 15.59 12.39
N ALA A 441 -19.64 15.82 11.32
CA ALA A 441 -18.19 15.98 11.42
C ALA A 441 -17.84 17.26 12.19
N GLN A 442 -16.91 17.15 13.15
CA GLN A 442 -16.44 18.31 13.92
C GLN A 442 -15.76 19.34 13.00
N GLN A 443 -14.96 18.85 12.04
CA GLN A 443 -14.36 19.64 10.98
C GLN A 443 -14.56 18.97 9.61
N LEU A 444 -15.10 19.74 8.66
CA LEU A 444 -15.34 19.31 7.29
C LEU A 444 -14.38 20.04 6.34
N THR A 445 -13.56 19.29 5.60
CA THR A 445 -12.65 19.82 4.57
C THR A 445 -13.14 19.45 3.18
N ILE A 446 -13.43 20.44 2.35
CA ILE A 446 -13.93 20.25 1.00
C ILE A 446 -12.91 20.82 0.01
N HIS A 447 -12.43 20.00 -0.92
CA HIS A 447 -11.61 20.44 -2.03
C HIS A 447 -12.45 20.54 -3.30
N THR A 448 -12.56 21.72 -3.91
CA THR A 448 -13.44 21.97 -5.07
C THR A 448 -12.69 22.57 -6.25
N GLU A 449 -13.35 22.59 -7.41
CA GLU A 449 -12.94 23.32 -8.62
C GLU A 449 -13.71 24.66 -8.71
N GLU A 450 -13.16 25.64 -9.42
CA GLU A 450 -13.74 26.98 -9.55
C GLU A 450 -15.13 26.96 -10.20
N ARG A 451 -15.32 26.11 -11.22
CA ARG A 451 -16.60 25.94 -11.92
C ARG A 451 -17.75 25.44 -11.03
N ARG A 452 -17.44 24.94 -9.81
CA ARG A 452 -18.41 24.35 -8.87
C ARG A 452 -18.79 25.28 -7.70
N ILE A 453 -18.27 26.50 -7.69
CA ILE A 453 -18.50 27.47 -6.61
C ILE A 453 -19.99 27.77 -6.42
N ASN A 454 -20.75 27.87 -7.51
CA ASN A 454 -22.19 28.13 -7.47
C ASN A 454 -22.95 27.00 -6.75
N GLN A 455 -22.63 25.76 -7.05
CA GLN A 455 -23.22 24.58 -6.41
C GLN A 455 -22.85 24.55 -4.92
N LEU A 456 -21.56 24.72 -4.60
CA LEU A 456 -21.10 24.71 -3.21
C LEU A 456 -21.75 25.82 -2.37
N ALA A 457 -21.91 27.02 -2.93
CA ALA A 457 -22.60 28.12 -2.27
C ALA A 457 -24.07 27.81 -1.97
N ARG A 458 -24.75 27.04 -2.83
CA ARG A 458 -26.11 26.53 -2.57
C ARG A 458 -26.11 25.45 -1.49
N ALA A 459 -25.17 24.52 -1.55
CA ALA A 459 -25.06 23.42 -0.60
C ALA A 459 -24.85 23.91 0.84
N PHE A 460 -24.13 25.03 1.04
CA PHE A 460 -23.96 25.64 2.37
C PHE A 460 -25.29 25.90 3.09
N LYS A 461 -26.39 26.14 2.38
CA LYS A 461 -27.71 26.33 2.99
C LYS A 461 -28.22 25.12 3.77
N THR A 462 -27.71 23.94 3.46
CA THR A 462 -28.13 22.66 4.06
C THR A 462 -27.12 22.11 5.05
N MET A 463 -25.90 22.64 5.05
CA MET A 463 -24.83 22.17 5.92
C MET A 463 -25.00 22.79 7.31
N GLU A 464 -24.91 21.98 8.36
CA GLU A 464 -24.96 22.43 9.77
C GLU A 464 -23.58 22.38 10.44
N ASN A 465 -22.53 21.98 9.71
CA ASN A 465 -21.16 21.88 10.23
C ASN A 465 -20.65 23.23 10.76
N GLN A 466 -20.15 23.23 11.99
CA GLN A 466 -19.59 24.44 12.62
C GLN A 466 -18.21 24.82 12.08
N GLN A 467 -17.38 23.87 11.66
CA GLN A 467 -16.04 24.13 11.14
C GLN A 467 -15.90 23.61 9.71
N ILE A 468 -15.81 24.52 8.76
CA ILE A 468 -15.68 24.20 7.33
C ILE A 468 -14.36 24.75 6.80
N ARG A 469 -13.62 23.93 6.04
CA ARG A 469 -12.38 24.29 5.38
C ARG A 469 -12.48 24.02 3.89
N ILE A 470 -12.31 25.04 3.08
CA ILE A 470 -12.40 24.97 1.63
C ILE A 470 -11.02 25.12 1.01
N GLY A 471 -10.65 24.18 0.14
CA GLY A 471 -9.46 24.26 -0.70
C GLY A 471 -9.83 24.17 -2.18
N PHE A 472 -8.97 24.69 -3.04
CA PHE A 472 -9.16 24.64 -4.50
C PHE A 472 -8.13 23.74 -5.18
N LEU A 473 -8.63 22.83 -6.02
CA LEU A 473 -7.82 21.89 -6.79
C LEU A 473 -7.21 22.62 -8.00
N PHE A 474 -5.88 22.73 -8.04
CA PHE A 474 -5.10 23.24 -9.20
C PHE A 474 -5.40 24.69 -9.67
N GLU A 475 -6.45 25.33 -9.17
CA GLU A 475 -6.93 26.67 -9.57
C GLU A 475 -6.85 27.73 -8.43
N SER A 476 -6.94 29.01 -8.80
CA SER A 476 -6.98 30.16 -7.89
C SER A 476 -8.21 31.03 -8.21
N PRO A 477 -9.32 30.87 -7.49
CA PRO A 477 -10.51 31.70 -7.71
C PRO A 477 -10.24 33.20 -7.52
N SER A 478 -11.06 34.02 -8.17
CA SER A 478 -11.08 35.46 -8.01
C SER A 478 -11.61 35.89 -6.63
N GLN A 479 -11.31 37.12 -6.19
CA GLN A 479 -11.86 37.65 -4.93
C GLN A 479 -13.41 37.64 -4.90
N ASN A 480 -14.07 37.84 -6.04
CA ASN A 480 -15.53 37.85 -6.14
C ASN A 480 -16.12 36.46 -5.87
N GLN A 481 -15.45 35.42 -6.34
CA GLN A 481 -15.83 34.03 -6.13
C GLN A 481 -15.70 33.60 -4.66
N TYR A 482 -14.61 33.98 -3.98
CA TYR A 482 -14.49 33.77 -2.53
C TYR A 482 -15.58 34.54 -1.76
N PHE A 483 -15.82 35.79 -2.15
CA PHE A 483 -16.86 36.60 -1.52
C PHE A 483 -18.25 35.98 -1.71
N GLN A 484 -18.54 35.42 -2.89
CA GLN A 484 -19.77 34.67 -3.15
C GLN A 484 -19.94 33.45 -2.23
N LEU A 485 -18.86 32.71 -1.94
CA LEU A 485 -18.90 31.59 -0.99
C LEU A 485 -19.20 32.05 0.43
N ILE A 486 -18.61 33.17 0.87
CA ILE A 486 -18.91 33.79 2.16
C ILE A 486 -20.39 34.18 2.22
N GLN A 487 -20.93 34.80 1.17
CA GLN A 487 -22.35 35.15 1.10
C GLN A 487 -23.26 33.93 1.11
N GLY A 488 -22.91 32.86 0.38
CA GLY A 488 -23.63 31.59 0.40
C GLY A 488 -23.64 30.97 1.80
N TRP A 489 -22.51 30.97 2.49
CA TRP A 489 -22.39 30.46 3.85
C TRP A 489 -23.19 31.25 4.89
N LEU A 490 -23.26 32.58 4.73
CA LEU A 490 -24.06 33.50 5.56
C LEU A 490 -25.55 33.52 5.22
N SER A 491 -25.99 32.81 4.17
CA SER A 491 -27.40 32.78 3.78
C SER A 491 -28.30 31.99 4.74
N THR A 492 -27.70 31.33 5.73
CA THR A 492 -28.38 30.63 6.84
C THR A 492 -27.89 31.18 8.16
N GLU A 493 -28.76 31.23 9.16
CA GLU A 493 -28.35 31.58 10.51
C GLU A 493 -27.38 30.52 11.08
N ARG A 494 -26.29 31.00 11.67
CA ARG A 494 -25.20 30.18 12.21
C ARG A 494 -25.03 30.46 13.68
N SER A 495 -24.74 29.44 14.48
CA SER A 495 -24.40 29.63 15.89
C SER A 495 -23.06 30.35 16.03
N ALA A 496 -22.90 31.06 17.14
CA ALA A 496 -21.60 31.60 17.52
C ALA A 496 -20.54 30.49 17.59
N GLY A 497 -19.31 30.83 17.21
CA GLY A 497 -18.20 29.87 17.08
C GLY A 497 -18.16 29.13 15.74
N SER A 498 -19.12 29.34 14.84
CA SER A 498 -19.06 28.80 13.48
C SER A 498 -17.96 29.48 12.66
N VAL A 499 -17.16 28.69 11.94
CA VAL A 499 -16.00 29.15 11.15
C VAL A 499 -15.98 28.50 9.78
N ILE A 500 -15.75 29.32 8.76
CA ILE A 500 -15.36 28.88 7.43
C ILE A 500 -13.97 29.42 7.08
N THR A 501 -13.11 28.54 6.59
CA THR A 501 -11.74 28.87 6.19
C THR A 501 -11.50 28.54 4.72
N PHE A 502 -10.70 29.35 4.03
CA PHE A 502 -10.37 29.18 2.62
C PHE A 502 -8.85 29.20 2.44
N GLU A 503 -8.32 28.25 1.66
CA GLU A 503 -6.92 28.26 1.24
C GLU A 503 -6.70 29.29 0.12
N LEU A 504 -5.80 30.25 0.35
CA LEU A 504 -5.42 31.29 -0.61
C LEU A 504 -4.00 31.03 -1.14
N ARG A 505 -3.80 31.24 -2.45
CA ARG A 505 -2.48 31.13 -3.09
C ARG A 505 -1.65 32.40 -3.03
N ALA A 506 -2.29 33.56 -2.87
CA ALA A 506 -1.63 34.85 -2.87
C ALA A 506 -2.26 35.79 -1.85
N GLU A 507 -1.43 36.64 -1.24
CA GLU A 507 -1.85 37.57 -0.18
C GLU A 507 -2.85 38.62 -0.67
N TYR A 508 -2.58 39.22 -1.84
CA TYR A 508 -3.41 40.28 -2.42
C TYR A 508 -4.88 39.85 -2.62
N ILE A 509 -5.16 38.56 -2.78
CA ILE A 509 -6.53 38.05 -2.89
C ILE A 509 -7.27 38.26 -1.56
N GLY A 510 -6.61 38.02 -0.43
CA GLY A 510 -7.17 38.25 0.90
C GLY A 510 -7.52 39.72 1.13
N GLU A 511 -6.63 40.63 0.75
CA GLU A 511 -6.85 42.09 0.82
C GLU A 511 -8.07 42.52 0.03
N ARG A 512 -8.13 42.12 -1.25
CA ARG A 512 -9.26 42.46 -2.12
C ARG A 512 -10.59 41.90 -1.63
N ILE A 513 -10.59 40.74 -0.96
CA ILE A 513 -11.81 40.20 -0.33
C ILE A 513 -12.24 41.07 0.86
N LEU A 514 -11.30 41.55 1.68
CA LEU A 514 -11.64 42.46 2.78
C LEU A 514 -12.21 43.79 2.24
N ASP A 515 -11.68 44.32 1.14
CA ASP A 515 -12.22 45.52 0.49
C ASP A 515 -13.65 45.33 0.00
N LEU A 516 -13.96 44.17 -0.60
CA LEU A 516 -15.32 43.81 -0.98
C LEU A 516 -16.26 43.75 0.23
N VAL A 517 -15.82 43.16 1.34
CA VAL A 517 -16.60 43.13 2.58
C VAL A 517 -16.84 44.56 3.11
N ARG A 518 -15.82 45.43 3.10
CA ARG A 518 -15.94 46.84 3.54
C ARG A 518 -16.94 47.61 2.68
N SER A 519 -16.88 47.46 1.36
CA SER A 519 -17.75 48.18 0.42
C SER A 519 -19.23 47.83 0.56
N ARG A 520 -19.54 46.61 1.04
CA ARG A 520 -20.92 46.09 1.06
C ARG A 520 -21.63 46.29 2.39
N TYR A 521 -20.92 46.58 3.47
CA TYR A 521 -21.49 46.76 4.80
C TYR A 521 -21.13 48.15 5.36
N GLU A 522 -22.14 48.99 5.60
CA GLU A 522 -21.94 50.39 5.99
C GLU A 522 -21.35 50.58 7.40
N ARG A 523 -21.46 49.58 8.28
CA ARG A 523 -21.04 49.65 9.70
C ARG A 523 -19.92 48.66 10.04
N THR A 524 -18.79 48.72 9.34
CA THR A 524 -17.65 47.83 9.63
C THR A 524 -16.64 48.44 10.61
N VAL A 525 -16.07 47.61 11.47
CA VAL A 525 -14.87 47.96 12.26
C VAL A 525 -13.67 47.26 11.60
N SER A 526 -12.77 48.04 11.01
CA SER A 526 -11.68 47.54 10.18
C SER A 526 -10.31 47.70 10.86
N ARG A 527 -9.47 46.67 10.73
CA ARG A 527 -8.02 46.68 10.94
C ARG A 527 -7.36 46.21 9.64
N GLU A 528 -6.05 46.39 9.52
CA GLU A 528 -5.28 46.12 8.29
C GLU A 528 -5.62 44.76 7.64
N ARG A 529 -5.59 43.67 8.41
CA ARG A 529 -5.90 42.30 7.93
C ARG A 529 -7.21 41.69 8.49
N CYS A 530 -8.13 42.52 8.99
CA CYS A 530 -9.35 42.03 9.65
C CYS A 530 -10.51 43.02 9.52
N VAL A 531 -11.69 42.52 9.18
CA VAL A 531 -12.94 43.30 9.13
C VAL A 531 -13.97 42.65 10.03
N LYS A 532 -14.63 43.45 10.88
CA LYS A 532 -15.76 43.02 11.71
C LYS A 532 -17.04 43.67 11.20
N VAL A 533 -18.08 42.86 11.03
CA VAL A 533 -19.40 43.28 10.54
C VAL A 533 -20.47 42.86 11.55
N PRO A 534 -21.28 43.79 12.09
CA PRO A 534 -22.44 43.44 12.90
C PRO A 534 -23.52 42.79 12.02
N LEU A 535 -24.04 41.65 12.44
CA LEU A 535 -25.15 40.95 11.79
C LEU A 535 -26.48 41.30 12.47
N ARG A 536 -27.60 41.08 11.76
CA ARG A 536 -28.95 41.47 12.21
C ARG A 536 -29.44 40.72 13.46
N ASN A 537 -28.83 39.57 13.75
CA ASN A 537 -29.20 38.67 14.86
C ASN A 537 -28.38 38.91 16.13
N GLY A 538 -27.69 40.05 16.26
CA GLY A 538 -26.84 40.36 17.43
C GLY A 538 -25.50 39.61 17.46
N THR A 539 -25.12 38.93 16.38
CA THR A 539 -23.78 38.31 16.26
C THR A 539 -22.85 39.17 15.39
N LYS A 540 -21.53 38.95 15.48
CA LYS A 540 -20.54 39.67 14.68
C LYS A 540 -19.80 38.72 13.74
N LEU A 541 -19.79 39.03 12.45
CA LEU A 541 -18.92 38.37 11.48
C LEU A 541 -17.53 38.98 11.55
N LYS A 542 -16.51 38.16 11.83
CA LYS A 542 -15.10 38.52 11.72
C LYS A 542 -14.50 37.85 10.50
N VAL A 543 -14.04 38.64 9.52
CA VAL A 543 -13.30 38.15 8.36
C VAL A 543 -11.84 38.61 8.48
N SER A 544 -10.89 37.69 8.41
CA SER A 544 -9.46 38.00 8.50
C SER A 544 -8.65 37.04 7.65
N TYR A 545 -7.50 37.49 7.15
CA TYR A 545 -6.54 36.62 6.49
C TYR A 545 -5.19 36.64 7.19
N TRP A 546 -4.44 35.56 7.09
CA TRP A 546 -3.07 35.46 7.59
C TRP A 546 -2.23 34.53 6.72
N GLY A 547 -0.91 34.76 6.72
CA GLY A 547 0.06 33.93 6.03
C GLY A 547 0.90 33.08 6.99
N PHE A 548 1.36 31.94 6.51
CA PHE A 548 2.40 31.15 7.17
C PHE A 548 3.30 30.48 6.13
N ASN A 549 4.58 30.32 6.49
CA ASN A 549 5.57 29.73 5.61
C ASN A 549 5.59 28.19 5.80
N MET A 550 5.34 27.45 4.73
CA MET A 550 5.50 25.99 4.66
C MET A 550 6.67 25.68 3.73
N GLY A 551 7.88 25.61 4.29
CA GLY A 551 9.10 25.48 3.49
C GLY A 551 9.29 26.67 2.54
N ASN A 552 9.54 26.41 1.25
CA ASN A 552 9.76 27.44 0.23
C ASN A 552 8.45 28.04 -0.37
N ARG A 553 7.28 27.79 0.22
CA ARG A 553 6.00 28.31 -0.27
C ARG A 553 5.23 29.01 0.85
N SER A 554 4.89 30.28 0.65
CA SER A 554 3.93 31.00 1.49
C SER A 554 2.53 30.48 1.21
N LYS A 555 1.81 30.05 2.23
CA LYS A 555 0.38 29.73 2.15
C LYS A 555 -0.40 30.78 2.94
N PHE A 556 -1.50 31.23 2.37
CA PHE A 556 -2.38 32.19 3.00
C PHE A 556 -3.71 31.53 3.32
N ILE A 557 -4.35 31.92 4.41
CA ILE A 557 -5.67 31.44 4.81
C ILE A 557 -6.56 32.65 5.04
N LEU A 558 -7.74 32.62 4.44
CA LEU A 558 -8.85 33.51 4.78
C LEU A 558 -9.79 32.80 5.74
N THR A 559 -10.24 33.49 6.76
CA THR A 559 -11.16 32.96 7.77
C THR A 559 -12.30 33.92 7.99
N ALA A 560 -13.52 33.39 7.93
CA ALA A 560 -14.73 34.05 8.36
C ALA A 560 -15.32 33.30 9.56
N MET A 561 -15.59 34.02 10.64
CA MET A 561 -16.02 33.47 11.93
C MET A 561 -17.20 34.27 12.48
N ILE A 562 -18.20 33.57 13.03
CA ILE A 562 -19.31 34.17 13.79
C ILE A 562 -18.90 34.26 15.26
N MET A 563 -18.96 35.46 15.82
CA MET A 563 -18.65 35.75 17.22
C MET A 563 -19.90 36.23 17.96
N GLU A 564 -19.94 35.98 19.26
CA GLU A 564 -20.88 36.65 20.16
C GLU A 564 -20.55 38.14 20.26
N GLU A 565 -21.53 38.91 20.72
CA GLU A 565 -21.48 40.37 20.77
C GLU A 565 -20.43 40.93 21.73
#